data_AF-L9KX33-F1
#
_entry.id   AF-L9KX33-F1
#
_cell.length_a   1.000
_cell.length_b   1.000
_cell.length_c   1.000
_cell.angle_alpha   90.00
_cell.angle_beta   90.00
_cell.angle_gamma   90.00
#
_symmetry.space_group_name_H-M   'P 1'
#
loop_
_entity.id
_entity.type
_entity.pdbx_description
1 polymer ?
#
loop_
_entity_poly.entity_id
_entity_poly.type
_entity_poly.pdbx_seq_one_letter_code
_entity_poly.pdbx_strand_id
1 'polypeptide(L)'
;MNPTNTVFDAKCLIGYRFDDAVVQSDMKHWPFMVVNDADSPKIQVEYKGETKSFCPKEMSFMVLTEMKEISEAYHGKTVSNAVVTVSAYFNDSQSQTTKDAGTIAGLNVLSVNHEPTAAAIVYRLDRKIGAERNLIFYLEGGTFEVSILTIDDGIFEVRSTAGYTHLDGEDFDDHMVNHFITEFKHKHKKYISENKSAARHLRTACERAKHAVCSQKASIEINFLYEGINFYTSITRA
;
A
#
# COMPACT_ATOMS: atom_id res chain seq x y z
N MET A 1 8.49 10.12 -15.99
CA MET A 1 7.50 9.42 -15.14
C MET A 1 6.10 9.79 -15.62
N ASN A 2 5.14 8.86 -15.54
CA ASN A 2 3.77 9.03 -16.04
C ASN A 2 2.73 8.89 -14.91
N PRO A 3 2.65 9.87 -13.97
CA PRO A 3 1.92 9.70 -12.71
C PRO A 3 0.40 9.55 -12.90
N THR A 4 -0.20 10.22 -13.88
CA THR A 4 -1.64 10.16 -14.16
C THR A 4 -2.09 8.80 -14.70
N ASN A 5 -1.14 7.97 -15.17
CA ASN A 5 -1.40 6.63 -15.72
C ASN A 5 -0.64 5.53 -14.95
N THR A 6 -0.09 5.86 -13.78
CA THR A 6 0.52 4.88 -12.88
C THR A 6 -0.44 4.69 -11.71
N VAL A 7 -1.06 3.52 -11.64
CA VAL A 7 -2.10 3.20 -10.65
C VAL A 7 -1.49 2.47 -9.47
N PHE A 8 -1.88 2.85 -8.27
CA PHE A 8 -1.54 2.23 -6.99
C PHE A 8 -2.77 2.31 -6.07
N ASP A 9 -2.73 1.67 -4.90
CA ASP A 9 -3.82 1.62 -3.90
C ASP A 9 -5.19 1.19 -4.42
N ALA A 10 -5.25 0.48 -5.55
CA ALA A 10 -6.52 0.00 -6.12
C ALA A 10 -7.30 -0.91 -5.14
N LYS A 11 -6.62 -1.53 -4.17
CA LYS A 11 -7.21 -2.31 -3.07
C LYS A 11 -8.21 -1.47 -2.27
N CYS A 12 -7.96 -0.18 -2.06
CA CYS A 12 -8.82 0.74 -1.31
C CYS A 12 -10.17 1.02 -1.99
N LEU A 13 -10.31 0.72 -3.28
CA LEU A 13 -11.56 0.89 -4.02
C LEU A 13 -12.42 -0.37 -4.10
N ILE A 14 -11.89 -1.54 -3.70
CA ILE A 14 -12.59 -2.82 -3.84
C ILE A 14 -13.82 -2.84 -2.93
N GLY A 15 -14.99 -3.04 -3.54
CA GLY A 15 -16.27 -3.19 -2.84
C GLY A 15 -16.86 -1.92 -2.22
N TYR A 16 -16.25 -0.77 -2.46
CA TYR A 16 -16.82 0.53 -2.13
C TYR A 16 -17.65 1.09 -3.28
N ARG A 17 -18.60 1.97 -2.95
CA ARG A 17 -19.33 2.80 -3.89
C ARG A 17 -18.53 4.06 -4.18
N PHE A 18 -18.74 4.65 -5.35
CA PHE A 18 -18.04 5.88 -5.74
C PHE A 18 -18.26 7.01 -4.73
N ASP A 19 -19.47 7.15 -4.20
CA ASP A 19 -19.84 8.22 -3.25
C ASP A 19 -19.48 7.92 -1.79
N ASP A 20 -18.86 6.77 -1.48
CA ASP A 20 -18.45 6.47 -0.11
C ASP A 20 -17.42 7.50 0.37
N ALA A 21 -17.59 7.98 1.61
CA ALA A 21 -16.79 9.09 2.15
C ALA A 21 -15.28 8.80 2.14
N VAL A 22 -14.89 7.54 2.33
CA VAL A 22 -13.49 7.06 2.24
C VAL A 22 -12.97 7.25 0.81
N VAL A 23 -13.69 6.74 -0.19
CA VAL A 23 -13.31 6.90 -1.62
C VAL A 23 -13.17 8.36 -2.01
N GLN A 24 -14.11 9.21 -1.61
CA GLN A 24 -14.06 10.65 -1.89
C GLN A 24 -12.90 11.37 -1.18
N SER A 25 -12.46 10.86 -0.04
CA SER A 25 -11.26 11.36 0.63
C SER A 25 -10.01 10.96 -0.16
N ASP A 26 -9.87 9.68 -0.50
CA ASP A 26 -8.67 9.09 -1.10
C ASP A 26 -8.40 9.64 -2.50
N MET A 27 -9.45 9.85 -3.28
CA MET A 27 -9.38 10.45 -4.61
C MET A 27 -8.68 11.82 -4.65
N LYS A 28 -8.61 12.53 -3.52
CA LYS A 28 -7.89 13.82 -3.42
C LYS A 28 -6.38 13.66 -3.38
N HIS A 29 -5.90 12.47 -3.02
CA HIS A 29 -4.48 12.17 -2.83
C HIS A 29 -3.87 11.45 -4.04
N TRP A 30 -4.69 10.81 -4.88
CA TRP A 30 -4.19 10.09 -6.05
C TRP A 30 -3.94 11.01 -7.27
N PRO A 31 -2.87 10.75 -8.04
CA PRO A 31 -2.58 11.48 -9.28
C PRO A 31 -3.37 10.96 -10.49
N PHE A 32 -3.93 9.75 -10.41
CA PHE A 32 -4.78 9.15 -11.44
C PHE A 32 -6.26 9.46 -11.16
N MET A 33 -7.08 9.36 -12.19
CA MET A 33 -8.49 9.72 -12.09
C MET A 33 -9.35 8.51 -11.71
N VAL A 34 -10.30 8.72 -10.81
CA VAL A 34 -11.37 7.77 -10.51
C VAL A 34 -12.70 8.39 -10.97
N VAL A 35 -13.48 7.64 -11.74
CA VAL A 35 -14.77 8.06 -12.31
C VAL A 35 -15.90 7.19 -11.78
N ASN A 36 -17.10 7.76 -11.70
CA ASN A 36 -18.30 7.02 -11.36
C ASN A 36 -18.83 6.28 -12.59
N ASP A 37 -19.02 4.97 -12.48
CA ASP A 37 -19.74 4.15 -13.44
C ASP A 37 -20.84 3.36 -12.73
N ALA A 38 -22.08 3.85 -12.81
CA ALA A 38 -23.26 3.26 -12.17
C ALA A 38 -23.04 2.95 -10.67
N ASP A 39 -22.63 3.96 -9.90
CA ASP A 39 -22.29 3.91 -8.47
C ASP A 39 -20.99 3.16 -8.13
N SER A 40 -20.31 2.57 -9.11
CA SER A 40 -19.04 1.86 -8.92
C SER A 40 -17.85 2.75 -9.28
N PRO A 41 -16.80 2.83 -8.44
CA PRO A 41 -15.60 3.58 -8.78
C PRO A 41 -14.79 2.81 -9.84
N LYS A 42 -14.40 3.50 -10.91
CA LYS A 42 -13.48 2.99 -11.95
C LYS A 42 -12.27 3.90 -12.10
N ILE A 43 -11.10 3.30 -12.29
CA ILE A 43 -9.85 4.00 -12.50
C ILE A 43 -9.70 4.28 -14.00
N GLN A 44 -9.58 5.55 -14.38
CA GLN A 44 -9.44 5.99 -15.77
C GLN A 44 -8.00 6.38 -16.08
N VAL A 45 -7.44 5.78 -17.14
CA VAL A 45 -6.07 6.01 -17.62
C VAL A 45 -6.03 6.10 -19.14
N GLU A 46 -5.02 6.78 -19.67
CA GLU A 46 -4.65 6.76 -21.08
C GLU A 46 -3.74 5.56 -21.36
N TYR A 47 -4.22 4.62 -22.17
CA TYR A 47 -3.46 3.42 -22.55
C TYR A 47 -3.46 3.25 -24.06
N LYS A 48 -2.26 3.28 -24.66
CA LYS A 48 -2.05 3.19 -26.12
C LYS A 48 -2.82 4.27 -26.93
N GLY A 49 -2.95 5.46 -26.36
CA GLY A 49 -3.63 6.60 -27.01
C GLY A 49 -5.15 6.57 -26.91
N GLU A 50 -5.71 5.66 -26.10
CA GLU A 50 -7.13 5.58 -25.81
C GLU A 50 -7.39 5.73 -24.31
N THR A 51 -8.43 6.48 -23.97
CA THR A 51 -8.96 6.53 -22.60
C THR A 51 -9.61 5.19 -22.26
N LYS A 52 -9.12 4.52 -21.21
CA LYS A 52 -9.66 3.26 -20.69
C LYS A 52 -10.04 3.40 -19.24
N SER A 53 -11.15 2.76 -18.86
CA SER A 53 -11.62 2.70 -17.49
C SER A 53 -11.59 1.26 -17.00
N PHE A 54 -10.99 1.03 -15.85
CA PHE A 54 -10.83 -0.28 -15.24
C PHE A 54 -11.51 -0.32 -13.87
N CYS A 55 -12.17 -1.42 -13.55
CA CYS A 55 -12.66 -1.64 -12.20
C CYS A 55 -11.51 -2.07 -11.26
N PRO A 56 -11.64 -1.86 -9.94
CA PRO A 56 -10.63 -2.27 -8.96
C PRO A 56 -10.28 -3.76 -9.02
N LYS A 57 -11.25 -4.60 -9.39
CA LYS A 57 -11.05 -6.04 -9.62
C LYS A 57 -10.08 -6.32 -10.77
N GLU A 58 -10.18 -5.58 -11.89
CA GLU A 58 -9.26 -5.74 -13.03
C GLU A 58 -7.84 -5.34 -12.67
N MET A 59 -7.67 -4.29 -11.84
CA MET A 59 -6.36 -3.91 -11.32
C MET A 59 -5.76 -5.01 -10.44
N SER A 60 -6.57 -5.59 -9.56
CA SER A 60 -6.14 -6.73 -8.71
C SER A 60 -5.76 -7.95 -9.55
N PHE A 61 -6.51 -8.22 -10.62
CA PHE A 61 -6.20 -9.28 -11.58
C PHE A 61 -4.83 -9.07 -12.24
N MET A 62 -4.50 -7.85 -12.67
CA MET A 62 -3.21 -7.55 -13.29
C MET A 62 -2.05 -7.80 -12.31
N VAL A 63 -2.19 -7.36 -11.05
CA VAL A 63 -1.19 -7.62 -10.00
C VAL A 63 -1.04 -9.12 -9.72
N LEU A 64 -2.14 -9.85 -9.59
CA LEU A 64 -2.11 -11.30 -9.34
C LEU A 64 -1.51 -12.09 -10.52
N THR A 65 -1.72 -11.62 -11.74
CA THR A 65 -1.10 -12.20 -12.94
C THR A 65 0.42 -12.03 -12.90
N GLU A 66 0.91 -10.83 -12.58
CA GLU A 66 2.34 -10.58 -12.39
C GLU A 66 2.93 -11.46 -11.27
N MET A 67 2.24 -11.58 -10.13
CA MET A 67 2.71 -12.43 -9.03
C MET A 67 2.77 -13.91 -9.40
N LYS A 68 1.84 -14.38 -10.24
CA LYS A 68 1.86 -15.72 -10.80
C LYS A 68 3.08 -15.89 -11.71
N GLU A 69 3.32 -14.97 -12.65
CA GLU A 69 4.45 -15.02 -13.58
C GLU A 69 5.81 -15.02 -12.85
N ILE A 70 5.95 -14.19 -11.81
CA ILE A 70 7.14 -14.19 -10.95
C ILE A 70 7.36 -15.56 -10.30
N SER A 71 6.29 -16.17 -9.77
CA SER A 71 6.37 -17.48 -9.13
C SER A 71 6.67 -18.60 -10.13
N GLU A 72 6.10 -18.54 -11.34
CA GLU A 72 6.37 -19.48 -12.42
C GLU A 72 7.82 -19.39 -12.90
N ALA A 73 8.35 -18.17 -13.06
CA ALA A 73 9.73 -17.93 -13.40
C ALA A 73 10.70 -18.49 -12.34
N TYR A 74 10.38 -18.33 -11.05
CA TYR A 74 11.19 -18.86 -9.95
C TYR A 74 11.18 -20.39 -9.90
N HIS A 75 10.03 -21.03 -10.11
CA HIS A 75 9.89 -22.49 -10.00
C HIS A 75 10.13 -23.25 -11.32
N GLY A 76 10.15 -22.56 -12.46
CA GLY A 76 10.30 -23.16 -13.79
C GLY A 76 9.10 -24.02 -14.22
N LYS A 77 7.92 -23.79 -13.65
CA LYS A 77 6.69 -24.56 -13.93
C LYS A 77 5.45 -23.70 -13.71
N THR A 78 4.35 -24.10 -14.35
CA THR A 78 3.05 -23.43 -14.18
C THR A 78 2.57 -23.49 -12.73
N VAL A 79 2.09 -22.36 -12.23
CA VAL A 79 1.51 -22.22 -10.89
C VAL A 79 0.00 -22.10 -11.05
N SER A 80 -0.72 -23.09 -10.54
CA SER A 80 -2.17 -23.19 -10.73
C SER A 80 -2.96 -22.99 -9.45
N ASN A 81 -2.39 -23.20 -8.27
CA ASN A 81 -3.11 -23.10 -7.00
C ASN A 81 -2.51 -21.97 -6.17
N ALA A 82 -3.36 -21.17 -5.53
CA ALA A 82 -2.94 -20.08 -4.64
C ALA A 82 -3.87 -19.93 -3.44
N VAL A 83 -3.30 -19.41 -2.35
CA VAL A 83 -4.05 -18.80 -1.25
C VAL A 83 -3.82 -17.30 -1.37
N VAL A 84 -4.88 -16.50 -1.30
CA VAL A 84 -4.80 -15.04 -1.42
C VAL A 84 -5.19 -14.41 -0.08
N THR A 85 -4.47 -13.38 0.33
CA THR A 85 -4.77 -12.65 1.58
C THR A 85 -5.59 -11.39 1.32
N VAL A 86 -6.43 -11.02 2.27
CA VAL A 86 -7.25 -9.79 2.28
C VAL A 86 -7.19 -9.11 3.65
N SER A 87 -7.51 -7.82 3.73
CA SER A 87 -7.60 -7.13 5.03
C SER A 87 -8.67 -7.76 5.92
N ALA A 88 -8.56 -7.65 7.25
CA ALA A 88 -9.60 -8.18 8.14
C ALA A 88 -10.91 -7.40 8.10
N TYR A 89 -10.94 -6.20 7.51
CA TYR A 89 -12.19 -5.44 7.32
C TYR A 89 -12.97 -5.85 6.09
N PHE A 90 -12.39 -6.68 5.22
CA PHE A 90 -13.08 -7.11 4.01
C PHE A 90 -14.32 -7.93 4.38
N ASN A 91 -15.47 -7.47 3.89
CA ASN A 91 -16.69 -8.27 3.96
C ASN A 91 -16.68 -9.41 2.93
N ASP A 92 -17.70 -10.25 2.96
CA ASP A 92 -17.83 -11.41 2.07
C ASP A 92 -17.79 -11.02 0.58
N SER A 93 -18.38 -9.87 0.21
CA SER A 93 -18.41 -9.37 -1.16
C SER A 93 -17.02 -8.94 -1.65
N GLN A 94 -16.27 -8.23 -0.81
CA GLN A 94 -14.88 -7.81 -1.12
C GLN A 94 -13.94 -9.02 -1.20
N SER A 95 -14.11 -9.99 -0.30
CA SER A 95 -13.37 -11.26 -0.30
C SER A 95 -13.66 -12.07 -1.56
N GLN A 96 -14.93 -12.16 -1.97
CA GLN A 96 -15.33 -12.82 -3.21
C GLN A 96 -14.78 -12.08 -4.44
N THR A 97 -14.79 -10.76 -4.45
CA THR A 97 -14.20 -9.95 -5.54
C THR A 97 -12.71 -10.24 -5.72
N THR A 98 -11.99 -10.42 -4.62
CA THR A 98 -10.56 -10.78 -4.64
C THR A 98 -10.34 -12.21 -5.14
N LYS A 99 -11.20 -13.15 -4.71
CA LYS A 99 -11.19 -14.53 -5.22
C LYS A 99 -11.44 -14.59 -6.73
N ASP A 100 -12.38 -13.80 -7.21
CA ASP A 100 -12.71 -13.70 -8.64
C ASP A 100 -11.52 -13.13 -9.42
N ALA A 101 -10.82 -12.11 -8.89
CA ALA A 101 -9.60 -11.58 -9.51
C ALA A 101 -8.52 -12.66 -9.67
N GLY A 102 -8.31 -13.49 -8.66
CA GLY A 102 -7.38 -14.63 -8.74
C GLY A 102 -7.81 -15.69 -9.74
N THR A 103 -9.12 -15.97 -9.81
CA THR A 103 -9.68 -16.91 -10.80
C THR A 103 -9.44 -16.42 -12.23
N ILE A 104 -9.66 -15.14 -12.49
CA ILE A 104 -9.40 -14.52 -13.79
C ILE A 104 -7.90 -14.54 -14.13
N ALA A 105 -7.02 -14.45 -13.13
CA ALA A 105 -5.56 -14.61 -13.28
C ALA A 105 -5.13 -16.06 -13.59
N GLY A 106 -6.09 -16.99 -13.71
CA GLY A 106 -5.81 -18.40 -13.95
C GLY A 106 -5.19 -19.08 -12.73
N LEU A 107 -5.55 -18.63 -11.53
CA LEU A 107 -5.25 -19.28 -10.26
C LEU A 107 -6.52 -19.93 -9.71
N ASN A 108 -6.43 -21.19 -9.33
CA ASN A 108 -7.38 -21.84 -8.45
C ASN A 108 -7.15 -21.34 -7.02
N VAL A 109 -7.98 -20.38 -6.59
CA VAL A 109 -7.92 -19.78 -5.26
C VAL A 109 -8.51 -20.76 -4.24
N LEU A 110 -7.64 -21.48 -3.55
CA LEU A 110 -7.98 -22.52 -2.58
C LEU A 110 -8.70 -21.93 -1.36
N SER A 111 -8.19 -20.80 -0.87
CA SER A 111 -8.81 -20.03 0.20
C SER A 111 -8.45 -18.55 0.09
N VAL A 112 -9.33 -17.72 0.62
CA VAL A 112 -9.05 -16.31 0.89
C VAL A 112 -8.94 -16.17 2.41
N ASN A 113 -7.78 -15.74 2.89
CA ASN A 113 -7.51 -15.63 4.31
C ASN A 113 -7.32 -14.16 4.70
N HIS A 114 -7.69 -13.80 5.93
CA HIS A 114 -7.33 -12.48 6.44
C HIS A 114 -5.82 -12.38 6.66
N GLU A 115 -5.23 -11.25 6.28
CA GLU A 115 -3.83 -10.88 6.50
C GLU A 115 -3.35 -11.16 7.95
N PRO A 116 -4.07 -10.72 9.00
CA PRO A 116 -3.66 -11.02 10.37
C PRO A 116 -3.68 -12.53 10.68
N THR A 117 -4.62 -13.29 10.13
CA THR A 117 -4.64 -14.76 10.29
C THR A 117 -3.44 -15.41 9.63
N ALA A 118 -3.06 -14.96 8.42
CA ALA A 118 -1.86 -15.44 7.74
C ALA A 118 -0.58 -15.12 8.55
N ALA A 119 -0.48 -13.91 9.11
CA ALA A 119 0.62 -13.53 10.00
C ALA A 119 0.64 -14.39 11.28
N ALA A 120 -0.52 -14.68 11.87
CA ALA A 120 -0.65 -15.55 13.04
C ALA A 120 -0.15 -16.97 12.76
N ILE A 121 -0.50 -17.52 11.60
CA ILE A 121 -0.05 -18.85 11.16
C ILE A 121 1.48 -18.86 11.12
N VAL A 122 2.10 -17.89 10.46
CA VAL A 122 3.57 -17.81 10.36
C VAL A 122 4.22 -17.70 11.73
N TYR A 123 3.68 -16.85 12.62
CA TYR A 123 4.20 -16.71 13.98
C TYR A 123 4.11 -18.00 14.80
N ARG A 124 3.07 -18.81 14.57
CA ARG A 124 2.85 -20.09 15.26
C ARG A 124 3.63 -21.26 14.67
N LEU A 125 4.02 -21.23 13.40
CA LEU A 125 4.65 -22.38 12.72
C LEU A 125 5.86 -22.97 13.49
N ASP A 126 6.61 -22.13 14.22
CA ASP A 126 7.77 -22.55 15.00
C ASP A 126 7.50 -22.71 16.51
N ARG A 127 6.25 -22.51 16.97
CA ARG A 127 5.90 -22.40 18.39
C ARG A 127 4.75 -23.32 18.76
N LYS A 128 5.07 -24.41 19.47
CA LYS A 128 4.07 -25.26 20.14
C LYS A 128 3.60 -24.57 21.42
N ILE A 129 2.60 -23.72 21.30
CA ILE A 129 1.97 -23.08 22.46
C ILE A 129 0.48 -23.42 22.48
N GLY A 130 -0.05 -23.60 23.69
CA GLY A 130 -1.45 -23.92 23.96
C GLY A 130 -2.40 -22.77 23.60
N ALA A 131 -3.57 -22.71 24.23
CA ALA A 131 -4.53 -21.64 23.99
C ALA A 131 -3.92 -20.27 24.35
N GLU A 132 -3.79 -19.39 23.35
CA GLU A 132 -3.21 -18.05 23.51
C GLU A 132 -4.09 -16.99 22.86
N ARG A 133 -4.19 -15.84 23.53
CA ARG A 133 -4.68 -14.61 22.91
C ARG A 133 -3.48 -13.87 22.34
N ASN A 134 -3.49 -13.69 21.03
CA ASN A 134 -2.43 -13.01 20.31
C ASN A 134 -2.92 -11.65 19.83
N LEU A 135 -2.12 -10.61 20.08
CA LEU A 135 -2.31 -9.29 19.49
C LEU A 135 -1.43 -9.22 18.24
N ILE A 136 -2.05 -8.98 17.09
CA ILE A 136 -1.33 -8.77 15.84
C ILE A 136 -1.42 -7.29 15.50
N PHE A 137 -0.25 -6.68 15.39
CA PHE A 137 -0.08 -5.31 14.96
C PHE A 137 0.44 -5.34 13.53
N TYR A 138 -0.31 -4.74 12.62
CA TYR A 138 -0.03 -4.78 11.20
C TYR A 138 -0.05 -3.34 10.66
N LEU A 139 1.12 -2.81 10.34
CA LEU A 139 1.27 -1.48 9.74
C LEU A 139 1.86 -1.69 8.34
N GLU A 140 1.01 -1.56 7.33
CA GLU A 140 1.41 -1.63 5.93
C GLU A 140 1.59 -0.23 5.31
N GLY A 141 2.06 -0.19 4.06
CA GLY A 141 2.33 1.04 3.31
C GLY A 141 1.09 1.84 2.89
N GLY A 142 -0.12 1.39 3.21
CA GLY A 142 -1.38 2.11 2.94
C GLY A 142 -2.43 2.00 4.05
N THR A 143 -2.26 1.11 5.03
CA THR A 143 -3.25 0.86 6.08
C THR A 143 -2.57 0.48 7.39
N PHE A 144 -3.09 1.03 8.47
CA PHE A 144 -2.78 0.60 9.83
C PHE A 144 -3.91 -0.28 10.36
N GLU A 145 -3.61 -1.53 10.68
CA GLU A 145 -4.55 -2.52 11.20
C GLU A 145 -4.02 -3.19 12.47
N VAL A 146 -4.84 -3.22 13.52
CA VAL A 146 -4.59 -3.99 14.73
C VAL A 146 -5.70 -5.00 14.89
N SER A 147 -5.33 -6.27 14.96
CA SER A 147 -6.27 -7.38 15.09
C SER A 147 -5.94 -8.18 16.34
N ILE A 148 -6.95 -8.46 17.17
CA ILE A 148 -6.83 -9.40 18.29
C ILE A 148 -7.34 -10.75 17.83
N LEU A 149 -6.50 -11.78 17.92
CA LEU A 149 -6.87 -13.14 17.56
C LEU A 149 -6.82 -14.04 18.78
N THR A 150 -7.78 -14.96 18.84
CA THR A 150 -7.70 -16.12 19.71
C THR A 150 -7.23 -17.29 18.89
N ILE A 151 -6.24 -18.01 19.41
CA ILE A 151 -5.74 -19.24 18.81
C ILE A 151 -6.03 -20.37 19.78
N ASP A 152 -6.87 -21.31 19.35
CA ASP A 152 -7.22 -22.49 20.14
C ASP A 152 -7.19 -23.73 19.26
N ASP A 153 -6.36 -24.72 19.60
CA ASP A 153 -6.22 -26.00 18.88
C ASP A 153 -6.08 -25.92 17.34
N GLY A 154 -5.51 -24.82 16.83
CA GLY A 154 -5.31 -24.64 15.37
C GLY A 154 -6.41 -23.83 14.69
N ILE A 155 -7.44 -23.45 15.44
CA ILE A 155 -8.49 -22.52 15.04
C ILE A 155 -8.00 -21.11 15.34
N PHE A 156 -8.01 -20.27 14.31
CA PHE A 156 -7.67 -18.85 14.40
C PHE A 156 -8.96 -18.05 14.29
N GLU A 157 -9.30 -17.31 15.33
CA GLU A 157 -10.52 -16.48 15.36
C GLU A 157 -10.16 -15.03 15.62
N VAL A 158 -10.51 -14.16 14.67
CA VAL A 158 -10.38 -12.70 14.83
C VAL A 158 -11.49 -12.23 15.78
N ARG A 159 -11.10 -11.69 16.94
CA ARG A 159 -12.03 -11.20 17.98
C ARG A 159 -12.40 -9.73 17.80
N SER A 160 -11.46 -8.93 17.34
CA SER A 160 -11.67 -7.50 17.11
C SER A 160 -10.59 -6.96 16.19
N THR A 161 -10.96 -5.99 15.36
CA THR A 161 -10.02 -5.27 14.48
C THR A 161 -10.26 -3.77 14.62
N ALA A 162 -9.20 -2.99 14.80
CA ALA A 162 -9.22 -1.52 14.87
C ALA A 162 -8.02 -0.95 14.11
N GLY A 163 -8.16 0.24 13.53
CA GLY A 163 -7.17 0.70 12.56
C GLY A 163 -7.57 1.98 11.83
N TYR A 164 -6.67 2.44 10.98
CA TYR A 164 -6.85 3.58 10.09
C TYR A 164 -6.52 3.16 8.66
N THR A 165 -7.41 3.49 7.73
CA THR A 165 -7.22 3.23 6.30
C THR A 165 -6.29 4.23 5.63
N HIS A 166 -5.88 5.29 6.35
CA HIS A 166 -4.96 6.36 5.91
C HIS A 166 -4.00 6.70 7.06
N LEU A 167 -3.20 5.71 7.44
CA LEU A 167 -2.07 5.91 8.34
C LEU A 167 -0.98 4.93 7.95
N ASP A 168 0.04 5.41 7.28
CA ASP A 168 1.04 4.53 6.66
C ASP A 168 2.46 5.09 6.63
N GLY A 169 3.32 4.38 5.90
CA GLY A 169 4.70 4.78 5.66
C GLY A 169 4.84 6.07 4.86
N GLU A 170 3.90 6.39 3.98
CA GLU A 170 3.88 7.60 3.16
C GLU A 170 3.54 8.83 3.99
N ASP A 171 2.65 8.71 4.99
CA ASP A 171 2.38 9.79 5.95
C ASP A 171 3.65 10.21 6.71
N PHE A 172 4.46 9.23 7.11
CA PHE A 172 5.76 9.50 7.73
C PHE A 172 6.71 10.21 6.76
N ASP A 173 6.71 9.80 5.49
CA ASP A 173 7.50 10.46 4.45
C ASP A 173 7.03 11.90 4.22
N ASP A 174 5.71 12.14 4.23
CA ASP A 174 5.10 13.47 4.12
C ASP A 174 5.52 14.40 5.25
N HIS A 175 5.49 13.90 6.49
CA HIS A 175 5.96 14.66 7.64
C HIS A 175 7.46 15.00 7.51
N MET A 176 8.30 14.06 7.07
CA MET A 176 9.71 14.31 6.81
C MET A 176 9.93 15.34 5.69
N VAL A 177 9.19 15.21 4.57
CA VAL A 177 9.26 16.15 3.44
C VAL A 177 8.88 17.56 3.89
N ASN A 178 7.78 17.72 4.63
CA ASN A 178 7.33 19.02 5.13
C ASN A 178 8.34 19.66 6.10
N HIS A 179 8.98 18.85 6.95
CA HIS A 179 10.07 19.29 7.81
C HIS A 179 11.24 19.85 6.97
N PHE A 180 11.69 19.11 5.96
CA PHE A 180 12.84 19.52 5.14
C PHE A 180 12.52 20.64 4.14
N ILE A 181 11.28 20.76 3.67
CA ILE A 181 10.82 21.94 2.92
C ILE A 181 10.96 23.19 3.80
N THR A 182 10.54 23.09 5.06
CA THR A 182 10.64 24.19 6.03
C THR A 182 12.11 24.52 6.34
N GLU A 183 12.96 23.51 6.52
CA GLU A 183 14.40 23.68 6.73
C GLU A 183 15.08 24.34 5.52
N PHE A 184 14.78 23.88 4.31
CA PHE A 184 15.29 24.44 3.06
C PHE A 184 14.88 25.91 2.91
N LYS A 185 13.62 26.22 3.20
CA LYS A 185 13.12 27.60 3.23
C LYS A 185 13.86 28.46 4.25
N HIS A 186 14.14 27.93 5.43
CA HIS A 186 14.87 28.66 6.46
C HIS A 186 16.31 28.97 6.04
N LYS A 187 17.04 27.96 5.52
CA LYS A 187 18.46 28.03 5.10
C LYS A 187 18.67 28.86 3.84
N HIS A 188 17.82 28.68 2.82
CA HIS A 188 18.04 29.23 1.49
C HIS A 188 17.03 30.33 1.09
N LYS A 189 16.03 30.62 1.93
CA LYS A 189 14.94 31.60 1.67
C LYS A 189 14.16 31.32 0.37
N LYS A 190 14.08 30.05 -0.02
CA LYS A 190 13.40 29.57 -1.23
C LYS A 190 12.34 28.54 -0.87
N TYR A 191 11.22 28.55 -1.58
CA TYR A 191 10.11 27.62 -1.35
C TYR A 191 10.04 26.61 -2.48
N ILE A 192 10.24 25.32 -2.15
CA ILE A 192 10.36 24.25 -3.16
C ILE A 192 9.05 23.49 -3.39
N SER A 193 8.02 23.71 -2.59
CA SER A 193 6.77 22.94 -2.65
C SER A 193 6.03 23.08 -3.98
N GLU A 194 6.19 24.22 -4.66
CA GLU A 194 5.58 24.46 -5.97
C GLU A 194 6.30 23.70 -7.09
N ASN A 195 7.56 23.30 -6.87
CA ASN A 195 8.33 22.52 -7.84
C ASN A 195 8.14 21.02 -7.60
N LYS A 196 7.24 20.42 -8.38
CA LYS A 196 6.92 18.99 -8.32
C LYS A 196 8.14 18.08 -8.46
N SER A 197 9.15 18.49 -9.25
CA SER A 197 10.38 17.70 -9.43
C SER A 197 11.25 17.72 -8.17
N ALA A 198 11.45 18.90 -7.58
CA ALA A 198 12.25 19.06 -6.37
C ALA A 198 11.58 18.37 -5.17
N ALA A 199 10.27 18.57 -4.98
CA ALA A 199 9.49 17.90 -3.94
C ALA A 199 9.57 16.37 -4.05
N ARG A 200 9.53 15.84 -5.28
CA ARG A 200 9.68 14.40 -5.52
C ARG A 200 11.07 13.87 -5.17
N HIS A 201 12.13 14.55 -5.61
CA HIS A 201 13.50 14.14 -5.25
C HIS A 201 13.71 14.15 -3.74
N LEU A 202 13.14 15.15 -3.06
CA LEU A 202 13.16 15.22 -1.61
C LEU A 202 12.39 14.05 -0.97
N ARG A 203 11.19 13.73 -1.48
CA ARG A 203 10.41 12.57 -1.00
C ARG A 203 11.19 11.26 -1.11
N THR A 204 11.78 10.96 -2.27
CA THR A 204 12.58 9.74 -2.45
C THR A 204 13.79 9.70 -1.50
N ALA A 205 14.40 10.86 -1.21
CA ALA A 205 15.48 10.92 -0.24
C ALA A 205 14.98 10.74 1.21
N CYS A 206 13.79 11.26 1.53
CA CYS A 206 13.14 11.07 2.83
C CYS A 206 12.77 9.61 3.08
N GLU A 207 12.17 8.94 2.11
CA GLU A 207 11.82 7.51 2.18
C GLU A 207 13.08 6.65 2.44
N ARG A 208 14.17 6.92 1.69
CA ARG A 208 15.46 6.26 1.92
C ARG A 208 16.02 6.55 3.32
N ALA A 209 15.93 7.80 3.76
CA ALA A 209 16.40 8.20 5.08
C ALA A 209 15.56 7.56 6.21
N LYS A 210 14.25 7.43 6.03
CA LYS A 210 13.33 6.72 6.94
C LYS A 210 13.79 5.29 7.14
N HIS A 211 14.09 4.56 6.06
CA HIS A 211 14.60 3.19 6.13
C HIS A 211 15.98 3.11 6.82
N ALA A 212 16.82 4.13 6.64
CA ALA A 212 18.16 4.17 7.24
C ALA A 212 18.18 4.66 8.71
N VAL A 213 17.15 5.36 9.18
CA VAL A 213 17.14 6.00 10.52
C VAL A 213 17.01 4.99 11.67
N CYS A 214 16.77 3.71 11.37
CA CYS A 214 16.63 2.62 12.34
C CYS A 214 17.76 2.59 13.39
N SER A 215 18.98 2.99 13.02
CA SER A 215 20.18 2.85 13.87
C SER A 215 20.67 4.12 14.59
N GLN A 216 20.27 5.36 14.23
CA GLN A 216 20.34 6.61 15.04
C GLN A 216 20.26 7.90 14.20
N LYS A 217 20.94 7.95 13.04
CA LYS A 217 21.04 9.14 12.19
C LYS A 217 21.15 8.73 10.71
N ALA A 218 20.44 9.43 9.83
CA ALA A 218 20.53 9.25 8.38
C ALA A 218 20.88 10.58 7.70
N SER A 219 21.78 10.56 6.71
CA SER A 219 22.08 11.73 5.89
C SER A 219 21.11 11.82 4.71
N ILE A 220 20.77 13.04 4.33
CA ILE A 220 20.00 13.37 3.13
C ILE A 220 20.89 14.26 2.28
N GLU A 221 21.26 13.74 1.11
CA GLU A 221 22.20 14.38 0.19
C GLU A 221 21.58 14.46 -1.19
N ILE A 222 21.19 15.66 -1.61
CA ILE A 222 20.55 15.90 -2.89
C ILE A 222 21.32 16.99 -3.64
N ASN A 223 21.99 16.60 -4.71
CA ASN A 223 22.63 17.54 -5.62
C ASN A 223 21.59 18.27 -6.45
N PHE A 224 21.77 19.59 -6.59
CA PHE A 224 20.94 20.47 -7.40
C PHE A 224 19.43 20.32 -7.14
N LEU A 225 19.04 20.25 -5.86
CA LEU A 225 17.65 20.08 -5.46
C LEU A 225 16.73 21.15 -6.05
N TYR A 226 17.14 22.42 -6.00
CA TYR A 226 16.33 23.54 -6.50
C TYR A 226 17.21 24.73 -6.93
N GLU A 227 16.98 25.28 -8.12
CA GLU A 227 17.73 26.44 -8.67
C GLU A 227 19.27 26.29 -8.57
N GLY A 228 19.78 25.07 -8.77
CA GLY A 228 21.22 24.78 -8.67
C GLY A 228 21.77 24.66 -7.24
N ILE A 229 20.91 24.77 -6.22
CA ILE A 229 21.28 24.64 -4.81
C ILE A 229 21.32 23.17 -4.42
N ASN A 230 22.44 22.74 -3.85
CA ASN A 230 22.55 21.43 -3.22
C ASN A 230 21.92 21.44 -1.83
N PHE A 231 21.28 20.35 -1.45
CA PHE A 231 20.72 20.18 -0.12
C PHE A 231 21.38 19.02 0.60
N TYR A 232 22.14 19.34 1.64
CA TYR A 232 22.83 18.39 2.50
C TYR A 232 22.34 18.61 3.93
N THR A 233 21.69 17.59 4.49
CA THR A 233 21.18 17.61 5.86
C THR A 233 21.20 16.20 6.45
N SER A 234 20.68 16.06 7.65
CA SER A 234 20.56 14.76 8.31
C SER A 234 19.37 14.74 9.25
N ILE A 235 18.73 13.59 9.37
CA ILE A 235 17.68 13.32 10.34
C ILE A 235 18.20 12.40 11.43
N THR A 236 17.78 12.64 12.67
CA THR A 236 17.97 11.72 13.80
C THR A 236 16.71 10.90 14.03
N ARG A 237 16.84 9.75 14.68
CA ARG A 237 15.67 8.95 15.07
C ARG A 237 14.78 9.65 16.11
N ALA A 238 15.38 10.51 16.94
CA ALA A 238 14.68 11.35 17.92
C ALA A 238 14.22 12.67 17.30
#